data_AF-A0AAE1TYK3-F1
#
_entry.id   AF-A0AAE1TYK3-F1
#
_cell.length_a   1.000
_cell.length_b   1.000
_cell.length_c   1.000
_cell.angle_alpha   90.00
_cell.angle_beta   90.00
_cell.angle_gamma   90.00
#
_symmetry.space_group_name_H-M   'P 1'
#
loop_
_entity.id
_entity.type
_entity.pdbx_description
1 polymer ?
#
loop_
_entity_poly.entity_id
_entity_poly.type
_entity_poly.pdbx_seq_one_letter_code
_entity_poly.pdbx_strand_id
1 'polypeptide(L)'
;MSDSFLFLCTYKEILNILGEYIKKNTSWAVDGMPGDDKPLTDHTTTVMKRLLHLECQITKVEEVLGRVPRCFIITISCFVVMVCLMLITCCFNLINSSPRRKEILDKLGINIMVVPSKFEENLDPQNFKHPSEFVIATAQGKAKEVAKRLSGSASMPHPDLVIGADTCISFENRVFGKPRDRQDAHLTLSKLSGRNHEVLTGVCLMIWDGKVWTETTFSECTKVKFGQLSKEEIAAYVDTGEPMDKAGGYGIQGLGGTLVEGITGDYYNVVGFPLHRFCHHLSRIIADTLPLGEEA
;
A
#
# COMPACT_ATOMS: atom_id res chain seq x y z
N MET A 1 -12.35 -27.80 17.13
CA MET A 1 -12.36 -26.71 16.12
C MET A 1 -11.42 -25.65 16.66
N SER A 2 -10.29 -25.40 16.01
CA SER A 2 -9.25 -24.52 16.57
C SER A 2 -9.74 -23.08 16.69
N ASP A 3 -9.28 -22.38 17.73
CA ASP A 3 -9.61 -20.98 18.02
C ASP A 3 -9.35 -20.03 16.82
N SER A 4 -8.45 -20.43 15.93
CA SER A 4 -8.13 -19.74 14.66
C SER A 4 -9.30 -19.72 13.65
N PHE A 5 -10.18 -20.72 13.67
CA PHE A 5 -11.34 -20.80 12.76
C PHE A 5 -12.48 -19.90 13.25
N LEU A 6 -12.66 -19.81 14.58
CA LEU A 6 -13.59 -18.90 15.21
C LEU A 6 -13.16 -17.43 15.01
N PHE A 7 -11.84 -17.16 15.07
CA PHE A 7 -11.18 -15.86 14.79
C PHE A 7 -11.44 -15.33 13.37
N LEU A 8 -11.35 -16.17 12.34
CA LEU A 8 -11.62 -15.77 10.95
C LEU A 8 -13.11 -15.51 10.68
N CYS A 9 -13.99 -16.31 11.28
CA CYS A 9 -15.43 -16.10 11.19
C CYS A 9 -15.85 -14.77 11.85
N THR A 10 -15.37 -14.48 13.06
CA THR A 10 -15.67 -13.22 13.76
C THR A 10 -15.08 -12.00 13.04
N TYR A 11 -13.86 -12.09 12.52
CA TYR A 11 -13.25 -11.02 11.75
C TYR A 11 -14.03 -10.70 10.46
N LYS A 12 -14.48 -11.74 9.75
CA LYS A 12 -15.28 -11.59 8.52
C LYS A 12 -16.67 -11.02 8.80
N GLU A 13 -17.30 -11.42 9.91
CA GLU A 13 -18.58 -10.85 10.35
C GLU A 13 -18.45 -9.39 10.77
N ILE A 14 -17.40 -9.02 11.51
CA ILE A 14 -17.12 -7.63 11.89
C ILE A 14 -16.90 -6.76 10.64
N LEU A 15 -16.10 -7.23 9.67
CA LEU A 15 -15.90 -6.52 8.41
C LEU A 15 -17.17 -6.41 7.57
N ASN A 16 -18.03 -7.42 7.56
CA ASN A 16 -19.34 -7.35 6.88
C ASN A 16 -20.30 -6.36 7.55
N ILE A 17 -20.38 -6.37 8.88
CA ILE A 17 -21.22 -5.44 9.64
C ILE A 17 -20.73 -4.00 9.43
N LEU A 18 -19.41 -3.77 9.51
CA LEU A 18 -18.80 -2.48 9.22
C LEU A 18 -19.02 -2.07 7.77
N GLY A 19 -18.85 -2.99 6.80
CA GLY A 19 -19.05 -2.73 5.37
C GLY A 19 -20.49 -2.36 5.03
N GLU A 20 -21.48 -3.06 5.58
CA GLU A 20 -22.90 -2.75 5.40
C GLU A 20 -23.30 -1.45 6.11
N TYR A 21 -22.74 -1.18 7.29
CA TYR A 21 -22.95 0.09 7.99
C TYR A 21 -22.35 1.27 7.20
N ILE A 22 -21.15 1.12 6.64
CA ILE A 22 -20.51 2.12 5.78
C ILE A 22 -21.39 2.37 4.56
N LYS A 23 -21.74 1.34 3.76
CA LYS A 23 -22.61 1.49 2.58
C LYS A 23 -23.92 2.22 2.88
N LYS A 24 -24.54 1.91 4.04
CA LYS A 24 -25.82 2.50 4.45
C LYS A 24 -25.69 3.96 4.89
N ASN A 25 -24.51 4.39 5.30
CA ASN A 25 -24.26 5.72 5.87
C ASN A 25 -23.31 6.60 5.03
N THR A 26 -22.77 6.08 3.92
CA THR A 26 -21.96 6.82 2.91
C THR A 26 -22.63 6.93 1.54
N SER A 27 -23.91 6.54 1.40
CA SER A 27 -24.66 6.64 0.14
C SER A 27 -24.77 8.06 -0.43
N TRP A 28 -24.59 9.10 0.39
CA TRP A 28 -24.51 10.50 -0.03
C TRP A 28 -23.19 10.86 -0.73
N ALA A 29 -22.14 10.03 -0.66
CA ALA A 29 -20.88 10.25 -1.38
C ALA A 29 -20.99 9.94 -2.89
N VAL A 30 -22.06 9.25 -3.31
CA VAL A 30 -22.36 8.95 -4.73
C VAL A 30 -23.24 10.04 -5.34
N ASP A 31 -24.08 10.70 -4.55
CA ASP A 31 -25.00 11.75 -4.99
C ASP A 31 -24.62 13.12 -4.37
N GLY A 32 -23.58 13.76 -4.92
CA GLY A 32 -23.30 15.20 -4.81
C GLY A 32 -23.01 15.78 -3.42
N MET A 33 -21.81 16.35 -3.24
CA MET A 33 -21.52 17.21 -2.08
C MET A 33 -22.53 18.36 -1.99
N PRO A 34 -23.02 18.72 -0.79
CA PRO A 34 -23.82 19.93 -0.61
C PRO A 34 -22.94 21.15 -0.93
N GLY A 35 -23.51 22.10 -1.68
CA GLY A 35 -22.82 23.30 -2.16
C GLY A 35 -22.22 24.19 -1.06
N ASP A 36 -21.31 25.05 -1.52
CA ASP A 36 -20.21 25.78 -0.88
C ASP A 36 -20.45 26.60 0.42
N ASP A 37 -21.58 26.48 1.12
CA ASP A 37 -21.97 27.46 2.15
C ASP A 37 -22.07 26.95 3.60
N LYS A 38 -21.43 25.83 3.96
CA LYS A 38 -21.38 25.39 5.39
C LYS A 38 -19.96 25.34 5.96
N PRO A 39 -19.71 25.99 7.13
CA PRO A 39 -18.39 26.02 7.74
C PRO A 39 -17.95 24.63 8.21
N LEU A 40 -16.66 24.30 8.02
CA LEU A 40 -16.03 23.02 8.39
C LEU A 40 -16.26 22.59 9.86
N THR A 41 -16.61 23.52 10.76
CA THR A 41 -16.87 23.26 12.18
C THR A 41 -18.10 22.37 12.44
N ASP A 42 -19.08 22.37 11.53
CA ASP A 42 -20.28 21.54 11.65
C ASP A 42 -20.01 20.07 11.23
N HIS A 43 -19.01 19.87 10.38
CA HIS A 43 -18.56 18.55 9.93
C HIS A 43 -17.83 17.80 11.05
N THR A 44 -16.91 18.47 11.75
CA THR A 44 -16.18 17.91 12.92
C THR A 44 -17.15 17.52 14.04
N THR A 45 -18.17 18.36 14.29
CA THR A 45 -19.21 18.10 15.32
C THR A 45 -20.11 16.93 14.94
N THR A 46 -20.44 16.80 13.65
CA THR A 46 -21.23 15.66 13.13
C THR A 46 -20.45 14.36 13.17
N VAL A 47 -19.14 14.40 12.86
CA VAL A 47 -18.22 13.27 12.97
C VAL A 47 -18.04 12.83 14.43
N MET A 48 -17.86 13.77 15.37
CA MET A 48 -17.76 13.49 16.80
C MET A 48 -19.03 12.87 17.39
N LYS A 49 -20.22 13.34 17.01
CA LYS A 49 -21.50 12.73 17.42
C LYS A 49 -21.68 11.31 16.86
N ARG A 50 -21.13 11.02 15.67
CA ARG A 50 -21.15 9.69 15.04
C ARG A 50 -20.10 8.74 15.62
N LEU A 51 -18.94 9.27 16.06
CA LEU A 51 -17.91 8.53 16.81
C LEU A 51 -18.43 8.04 18.17
N LEU A 52 -19.10 8.92 18.94
CA LEU A 52 -19.74 8.56 20.22
C LEU A 52 -20.85 7.51 20.06
N HIS A 53 -21.57 7.51 18.93
CA HIS A 53 -22.58 6.51 18.64
C HIS A 53 -21.97 5.15 18.26
N LEU A 54 -20.81 5.13 17.61
CA LEU A 54 -20.09 3.91 17.24
C LEU A 54 -19.42 3.23 18.44
N GLU A 55 -18.81 4.00 19.35
CA GLU A 55 -18.32 3.50 20.65
C GLU A 55 -19.42 2.78 21.44
N CYS A 56 -20.63 3.35 21.45
CA CYS A 56 -21.79 2.76 22.10
C CYS A 56 -22.26 1.42 21.47
N GLN A 57 -21.99 1.18 20.18
CA GLN A 57 -22.29 -0.12 19.55
C GLN A 57 -21.15 -1.14 19.70
N ILE A 58 -19.91 -0.72 19.89
CA ILE A 58 -18.78 -1.61 20.21
C ILE A 58 -19.01 -2.29 21.58
N THR A 59 -19.63 -1.59 22.54
CA THR A 59 -20.05 -2.17 23.82
C THR A 59 -21.03 -3.34 23.66
N LYS A 60 -21.82 -3.39 22.57
CA LYS A 60 -22.70 -4.54 22.28
C LYS A 60 -21.97 -5.72 21.67
N VAL A 61 -20.83 -5.49 21.00
CA VAL A 61 -19.96 -6.57 20.51
C VAL A 61 -19.28 -7.29 21.68
N GLU A 62 -19.01 -6.57 22.79
CA GLU A 62 -18.50 -7.15 24.04
C GLU A 62 -19.48 -8.15 24.69
N GLU A 63 -20.79 -7.94 24.57
CA GLU A 63 -21.80 -8.90 25.04
C GLU A 63 -21.83 -10.20 24.23
N VAL A 64 -21.45 -10.14 22.95
CA VAL A 64 -21.48 -11.30 22.03
C VAL A 64 -20.22 -12.18 22.16
N LEU A 65 -19.08 -11.60 22.50
CA LEU A 65 -17.75 -12.27 22.44
C LEU A 65 -17.27 -12.91 23.76
N GLY A 66 -18.18 -13.28 24.66
CA GLY A 66 -17.98 -13.61 26.09
C GLY A 66 -16.94 -14.69 26.52
N ARG A 67 -15.86 -14.94 25.78
CA ARG A 67 -14.75 -15.85 26.14
C ARG A 67 -13.35 -15.40 25.69
N VAL A 68 -13.14 -14.16 25.27
CA VAL A 68 -11.78 -13.64 24.95
C VAL A 68 -11.34 -12.64 26.03
N PRO A 69 -10.07 -12.65 26.51
CA PRO A 69 -9.63 -11.73 27.56
C PRO A 69 -9.85 -10.26 27.16
N ARG A 70 -10.45 -9.46 28.05
CA ARG A 70 -10.82 -8.04 27.83
C ARG A 70 -9.68 -7.21 27.22
N CYS A 71 -8.45 -7.36 27.69
CA CYS A 71 -7.29 -6.67 27.12
C CYS A 71 -7.05 -6.97 25.63
N PHE A 72 -7.25 -8.22 25.20
CA PHE A 72 -6.98 -8.64 23.81
C PHE A 72 -8.06 -8.15 22.84
N ILE A 73 -9.34 -8.12 23.26
CA ILE A 73 -10.44 -7.59 22.45
C ILE A 73 -10.29 -6.08 22.26
N ILE A 74 -9.91 -5.35 23.32
CA ILE A 74 -9.74 -3.89 23.27
C ILE A 74 -8.59 -3.52 22.33
N THR A 75 -7.44 -4.18 22.39
CA THR A 75 -6.29 -3.83 21.52
C THR A 75 -6.57 -4.12 20.04
N ILE A 76 -7.20 -5.25 19.71
CA ILE A 76 -7.50 -5.62 18.31
C ILE A 76 -8.68 -4.80 17.77
N SER A 77 -9.72 -4.58 18.57
CA SER A 77 -10.85 -3.73 18.17
C SER A 77 -10.42 -2.30 18.00
N CYS A 78 -9.63 -1.72 18.92
CA CYS A 78 -9.12 -0.35 18.75
C CYS A 78 -8.21 -0.22 17.53
N PHE A 79 -7.33 -1.20 17.24
CA PHE A 79 -6.48 -1.12 16.04
C PHE A 79 -7.29 -1.22 14.75
N VAL A 80 -8.20 -2.20 14.64
CA VAL A 80 -9.03 -2.39 13.45
C VAL A 80 -10.05 -1.27 13.29
N VAL A 81 -10.67 -0.81 14.38
CA VAL A 81 -11.63 0.30 14.37
C VAL A 81 -10.92 1.63 14.12
N MET A 82 -9.71 1.87 14.64
CA MET A 82 -8.92 3.07 14.33
C MET A 82 -8.47 3.07 12.86
N VAL A 83 -8.01 1.94 12.34
CA VAL A 83 -7.67 1.79 10.92
C VAL A 83 -8.93 1.99 10.06
N CYS A 84 -10.05 1.32 10.36
CA CYS A 84 -11.31 1.48 9.63
C CYS A 84 -11.92 2.88 9.75
N LEU A 85 -11.88 3.54 10.92
CA LEU A 85 -12.37 4.91 11.11
C LEU A 85 -11.54 5.91 10.33
N MET A 86 -10.22 5.72 10.24
CA MET A 86 -9.35 6.63 9.50
C MET A 86 -9.41 6.46 7.99
N LEU A 87 -9.63 5.24 7.51
CA LEU A 87 -9.96 4.97 6.12
C LEU A 87 -11.22 5.71 5.65
N ILE A 88 -12.09 6.10 6.58
CA ILE A 88 -13.34 6.83 6.34
C ILE A 88 -13.17 8.36 6.46
N THR A 89 -12.20 8.88 7.24
CA THR A 89 -12.00 10.32 7.47
C THR A 89 -10.87 10.98 6.69
N CYS A 90 -9.87 10.24 6.20
CA CYS A 90 -8.75 10.81 5.45
C CYS A 90 -8.92 10.60 3.94
N CYS A 91 -8.70 11.65 3.14
CA CYS A 91 -8.68 11.56 1.68
C CYS A 91 -7.28 11.12 1.24
N PHE A 92 -7.09 9.83 0.99
CA PHE A 92 -5.79 9.27 0.66
C PHE A 92 -5.54 9.28 -0.84
N ASN A 93 -4.68 10.16 -1.34
CA ASN A 93 -4.34 10.15 -2.75
C ASN A 93 -3.12 9.25 -2.99
N LEU A 94 -3.36 7.99 -3.39
CA LEU A 94 -2.28 7.10 -3.85
C LEU A 94 -1.92 7.42 -5.29
N ILE A 95 -0.67 7.76 -5.52
CA ILE A 95 -0.20 8.32 -6.78
C ILE A 95 0.74 7.30 -7.42
N ASN A 96 0.15 6.29 -8.07
CA ASN A 96 0.93 5.29 -8.79
C ASN A 96 0.21 4.75 -10.03
N SER A 97 0.86 4.81 -11.19
CA SER A 97 0.33 4.32 -12.46
C SER A 97 0.31 2.79 -12.58
N SER A 98 0.85 2.05 -11.61
CA SER A 98 0.88 0.59 -11.61
C SER A 98 -0.47 -0.01 -11.17
N PRO A 99 -1.18 -0.77 -12.04
CA PRO A 99 -2.45 -1.43 -11.68
C PRO A 99 -2.31 -2.35 -10.46
N ARG A 100 -1.18 -3.08 -10.36
CA ARG A 100 -0.89 -4.00 -9.25
C ARG A 100 -0.85 -3.29 -7.88
N ARG A 101 -0.31 -2.08 -7.83
CA ARG A 101 -0.22 -1.32 -6.56
C ARG A 101 -1.58 -0.79 -6.13
N LYS A 102 -2.38 -0.34 -7.10
CA LYS A 102 -3.77 0.04 -6.86
C LYS A 102 -4.56 -1.15 -6.30
N GLU A 103 -4.45 -2.33 -6.93
CA GLU A 103 -5.11 -3.55 -6.44
C GLU A 103 -4.69 -3.94 -5.02
N ILE A 104 -3.41 -3.80 -4.66
CA ILE A 104 -2.94 -4.07 -3.30
C ILE A 104 -3.59 -3.11 -2.29
N LEU A 105 -3.62 -1.82 -2.62
CA LEU A 105 -4.08 -0.79 -1.68
C LEU A 105 -5.61 -0.66 -1.63
N ASP A 106 -6.32 -1.00 -2.71
CA ASP A 106 -7.78 -1.13 -2.72
C ASP A 106 -8.25 -2.15 -1.66
N LYS A 107 -7.43 -3.17 -1.34
CA LYS A 107 -7.73 -4.16 -0.28
C LYS A 107 -7.79 -3.56 1.12
N LEU A 108 -7.17 -2.40 1.33
CA LEU A 108 -7.22 -1.70 2.60
C LEU A 108 -8.52 -0.90 2.76
N GLY A 109 -9.38 -0.83 1.75
CA GLY A 109 -10.60 -0.02 1.80
C GLY A 109 -10.32 1.48 1.79
N ILE A 110 -9.11 1.89 1.38
CA ILE A 110 -8.74 3.29 1.29
C ILE A 110 -9.29 3.86 -0.02
N ASN A 111 -9.97 5.01 0.02
CA ASN A 111 -10.32 5.71 -1.21
C ASN A 111 -9.05 6.33 -1.81
N ILE A 112 -8.68 5.87 -3.01
CA ILE A 112 -7.38 6.10 -3.64
C ILE A 112 -7.54 6.76 -4.99
N MET A 113 -6.94 7.95 -5.15
CA MET A 113 -6.87 8.64 -6.43
C MET A 113 -5.52 8.44 -7.11
N VAL A 114 -5.51 7.67 -8.19
CA VAL A 114 -4.33 7.45 -9.02
C VAL A 114 -3.98 8.67 -9.86
N VAL A 115 -2.89 9.35 -9.50
CA VAL A 115 -2.27 10.39 -10.33
C VAL A 115 -0.91 9.88 -10.83
N PRO A 116 -0.67 9.77 -12.14
CA PRO A 116 0.67 9.48 -12.66
C PRO A 116 1.63 10.63 -12.36
N SER A 117 2.85 10.31 -11.93
CA SER A 117 3.92 11.30 -11.77
C SER A 117 4.52 11.69 -13.12
N LYS A 118 4.97 12.94 -13.23
CA LYS A 118 5.74 13.48 -14.36
C LYS A 118 7.25 13.53 -14.06
N PHE A 119 7.68 12.95 -12.93
CA PHE A 119 9.10 12.85 -12.60
C PHE A 119 9.85 12.05 -13.67
N GLU A 120 10.91 12.63 -14.22
CA GLU A 120 11.77 11.94 -15.18
C GLU A 120 12.60 10.88 -14.43
N GLU A 121 12.37 9.61 -14.74
CA GLU A 121 13.08 8.48 -14.12
C GLU A 121 14.49 8.30 -14.71
N ASN A 122 15.31 9.35 -14.66
CA ASN A 122 16.64 9.43 -15.26
C ASN A 122 17.79 9.25 -14.25
N LEU A 123 17.47 8.85 -13.01
CA LEU A 123 18.47 8.50 -12.01
C LEU A 123 19.23 7.25 -12.45
N ASP A 124 20.56 7.29 -12.45
CA ASP A 124 21.40 6.12 -12.72
C ASP A 124 21.53 5.28 -11.44
N PRO A 125 21.09 4.01 -11.42
CA PRO A 125 21.27 3.12 -10.27
C PRO A 125 22.72 2.98 -9.81
N GLN A 126 23.70 3.17 -10.71
CA GLN A 126 25.13 3.05 -10.39
C GLN A 126 25.65 4.19 -9.51
N ASN A 127 24.91 5.30 -9.40
CA ASN A 127 25.28 6.41 -8.53
C ASN A 127 24.93 6.15 -7.05
N PHE A 128 24.29 5.02 -6.75
CA PHE A 128 23.85 4.65 -5.40
C PHE A 128 24.71 3.50 -4.86
N LYS A 129 24.99 3.52 -3.55
CA LYS A 129 25.79 2.45 -2.92
C LYS A 129 25.03 1.13 -2.89
N HIS A 130 23.72 1.21 -2.71
CA HIS A 130 22.82 0.08 -2.63
C HIS A 130 21.53 0.35 -3.41
N PRO A 131 20.95 -0.65 -4.10
CA PRO A 131 19.69 -0.53 -4.83
C PRO A 131 18.51 0.02 -4.01
N SER A 132 18.51 -0.19 -2.69
CA SER A 132 17.49 0.36 -1.79
C SER A 132 17.48 1.90 -1.80
N GLU A 133 18.65 2.52 -1.90
CA GLU A 133 18.77 3.99 -1.96
C GLU A 133 18.23 4.51 -3.29
N PHE A 134 18.48 3.78 -4.38
CA PHE A 134 17.97 4.11 -5.72
C PHE A 134 16.44 4.10 -5.77
N VAL A 135 15.80 3.04 -5.26
CA VAL A 135 14.32 2.96 -5.25
C VAL A 135 13.69 3.99 -4.31
N ILE A 136 14.34 4.31 -3.19
CA ILE A 136 13.89 5.40 -2.30
C ILE A 136 13.96 6.75 -3.01
N ALA A 137 15.09 7.07 -3.63
CA ALA A 137 15.29 8.34 -4.35
C ALA A 137 14.27 8.51 -5.49
N THR A 138 14.01 7.43 -6.23
CA THR A 138 13.01 7.42 -7.31
C THR A 138 11.59 7.60 -6.76
N ALA A 139 11.23 6.90 -5.68
CA ALA A 139 9.94 7.07 -5.01
C ALA A 139 9.74 8.49 -4.44
N GLN A 140 10.79 9.08 -3.86
CA GLN A 140 10.80 10.45 -3.37
C GLN A 140 10.57 11.46 -4.50
N GLY A 141 11.30 11.33 -5.62
CA GLY A 141 11.14 12.19 -6.79
C GLY A 141 9.70 12.19 -7.31
N LYS A 142 9.11 10.99 -7.45
CA LYS A 142 7.72 10.80 -7.85
C LYS A 142 6.73 11.47 -6.89
N ALA A 143 6.87 11.23 -5.59
CA ALA A 143 5.95 11.77 -4.58
C ALA A 143 6.03 13.31 -4.49
N LYS A 144 7.25 13.87 -4.47
CA LYS A 144 7.48 15.32 -4.36
C LYS A 144 6.95 16.09 -5.57
N GLU A 145 7.17 15.57 -6.77
CA GLU A 145 6.66 16.19 -7.99
C GLU A 145 5.14 16.31 -7.93
N VAL A 146 4.43 15.25 -7.56
CA VAL A 146 2.97 15.27 -7.51
C VAL A 146 2.45 16.12 -6.37
N ALA A 147 3.03 16.03 -5.16
CA ALA A 147 2.66 16.89 -4.04
C ALA A 147 2.76 18.37 -4.42
N LYS A 148 3.87 18.79 -5.04
CA LYS A 148 4.06 20.17 -5.51
C LYS A 148 3.07 20.56 -6.60
N ARG A 149 2.85 19.69 -7.59
CA ARG A 149 1.94 19.96 -8.71
C ARG A 149 0.48 20.09 -8.26
N LEU A 150 0.03 19.24 -7.33
CA LEU A 150 -1.34 19.27 -6.83
C LEU A 150 -1.58 20.42 -5.85
N SER A 151 -0.56 20.82 -5.06
CA SER A 151 -0.67 21.97 -4.15
C SER A 151 -1.02 23.28 -4.87
N GLY A 152 -0.69 23.40 -6.17
CA GLY A 152 -0.98 24.59 -6.99
C GLY A 152 -2.17 24.45 -7.93
N SER A 153 -2.91 23.33 -7.88
CA SER A 153 -3.97 23.03 -8.86
C SER A 153 -5.35 23.43 -8.32
N ALA A 154 -6.01 24.39 -8.98
CA ALA A 154 -7.40 24.75 -8.64
C ALA A 154 -8.44 23.69 -9.08
N SER A 155 -8.06 22.77 -9.97
CA SER A 155 -8.97 21.78 -10.58
C SER A 155 -9.03 20.45 -9.83
N MET A 156 -8.22 20.27 -8.79
CA MET A 156 -8.12 19.01 -8.05
C MET A 156 -8.08 19.30 -6.55
N PRO A 157 -8.70 18.44 -5.70
CA PRO A 157 -8.60 18.59 -4.27
C PRO A 157 -7.15 18.49 -3.80
N HIS A 158 -6.80 19.28 -2.78
CA HIS A 158 -5.48 19.21 -2.17
C HIS A 158 -5.30 17.85 -1.48
N PRO A 159 -4.23 17.10 -1.76
CA PRO A 159 -3.98 15.82 -1.10
C PRO A 159 -3.52 16.01 0.35
N ASP A 160 -4.03 15.18 1.27
CA ASP A 160 -3.51 15.08 2.65
C ASP A 160 -2.29 14.14 2.72
N LEU A 161 -2.29 13.11 1.87
CA LEU A 161 -1.20 12.14 1.74
C LEU A 161 -0.91 11.91 0.25
N VAL A 162 0.37 11.95 -0.10
CA VAL A 162 0.89 11.49 -1.40
C VAL A 162 1.83 10.31 -1.18
N ILE A 163 1.52 9.19 -1.81
CA ILE A 163 2.32 7.96 -1.72
C ILE A 163 3.06 7.75 -3.05
N GLY A 164 4.38 7.86 -3.04
CA GLY A 164 5.25 7.44 -4.13
C GLY A 164 5.84 6.06 -3.85
N ALA A 165 5.97 5.21 -4.88
CA ALA A 165 6.65 3.93 -4.75
C ALA A 165 7.37 3.54 -6.04
N ASP A 166 8.53 2.91 -5.87
CA ASP A 166 9.36 2.39 -6.95
C ASP A 166 9.88 1.00 -6.61
N THR A 167 9.90 0.09 -7.59
CA THR A 167 10.27 -1.32 -7.37
C THR A 167 11.30 -1.75 -8.41
N CYS A 168 12.38 -2.35 -7.95
CA CYS A 168 13.40 -2.92 -8.81
C CYS A 168 13.75 -4.35 -8.41
N ILE A 169 14.33 -5.09 -9.35
CA ILE A 169 14.98 -6.37 -9.06
C ILE A 169 16.48 -6.13 -9.02
N SER A 170 17.16 -6.69 -8.03
CA SER A 170 18.61 -6.68 -7.94
C SER A 170 19.20 -8.07 -7.82
N PHE A 171 20.31 -8.28 -8.51
CA PHE A 171 21.13 -9.48 -8.38
C PHE A 171 22.60 -9.04 -8.34
N GLU A 172 23.36 -9.52 -7.34
CA GLU A 172 24.75 -9.13 -7.08
C GLU A 172 24.95 -7.59 -7.03
N ASN A 173 24.05 -6.90 -6.31
CA ASN A 173 24.04 -5.44 -6.17
C ASN A 173 23.89 -4.65 -7.48
N ARG A 174 23.39 -5.29 -8.55
CA ARG A 174 23.07 -4.64 -9.83
C ARG A 174 21.57 -4.62 -10.05
N VAL A 175 21.05 -3.50 -10.52
CA VAL A 175 19.61 -3.34 -10.81
C VAL A 175 19.28 -3.90 -12.20
N PHE A 176 18.21 -4.67 -12.28
CA PHE A 176 17.63 -5.20 -13.50
C PHE A 176 16.30 -4.49 -13.76
N GLY A 177 16.29 -3.66 -14.79
CA GLY A 177 15.10 -2.95 -15.26
C GLY A 177 14.15 -3.86 -16.04
N LYS A 178 13.25 -3.24 -16.82
CA LYS A 178 12.42 -3.95 -17.79
C LYS A 178 13.31 -4.45 -18.95
N PRO A 179 13.11 -5.68 -19.45
CA PRO A 179 13.83 -6.15 -20.63
C PRO A 179 13.61 -5.22 -21.83
N ARG A 180 14.68 -4.91 -22.56
CA ARG A 180 14.59 -4.11 -23.79
C ARG A 180 13.98 -4.89 -24.94
N ASP A 181 14.27 -6.19 -24.98
CA ASP A 181 13.79 -7.12 -25.97
C ASP A 181 13.74 -8.54 -25.40
N ARG A 182 13.31 -9.49 -26.24
CA ARG A 182 13.18 -10.91 -25.88
C ARG A 182 14.53 -11.55 -25.53
N GLN A 183 15.61 -11.12 -26.17
CA GLN A 183 16.95 -11.65 -25.90
C GLN A 183 17.46 -11.18 -24.53
N ASP A 184 17.22 -9.92 -24.19
CA ASP A 184 17.53 -9.31 -22.89
C ASP A 184 16.77 -10.02 -21.76
N ALA A 185 15.50 -10.37 -21.98
CA ALA A 185 14.71 -11.17 -21.04
C ALA A 185 15.32 -12.57 -20.87
N HIS A 186 15.64 -13.27 -21.95
CA HIS A 186 16.24 -14.60 -21.88
C HIS A 186 17.56 -14.58 -21.12
N LEU A 187 18.44 -13.59 -21.39
CA LEU A 187 19.72 -13.43 -20.68
C LEU A 187 19.52 -13.15 -19.19
N THR A 188 18.55 -12.30 -18.85
CA THR A 188 18.23 -11.97 -17.45
C THR A 188 17.71 -13.21 -16.72
N LEU A 189 16.73 -13.92 -17.28
CA LEU A 189 16.15 -15.12 -16.66
C LEU A 189 17.18 -16.25 -16.52
N SER A 190 18.05 -16.42 -17.52
CA SER A 190 19.16 -17.38 -17.44
C SER A 190 20.15 -17.03 -16.34
N LYS A 191 20.37 -15.72 -16.08
CA LYS A 191 21.16 -15.28 -14.93
C LYS A 191 20.44 -15.54 -13.61
N LEU A 192 19.13 -15.39 -13.51
CA LEU A 192 18.43 -15.59 -12.24
C LEU A 192 18.16 -17.08 -11.91
N SER A 193 18.15 -17.96 -12.93
CA SER A 193 17.92 -19.40 -12.77
C SER A 193 18.77 -20.04 -11.67
N GLY A 194 18.11 -20.80 -10.79
CA GLY A 194 18.73 -21.53 -9.68
C GLY A 194 19.31 -20.67 -8.56
N ARG A 195 19.11 -19.34 -8.62
CA ARG A 195 19.77 -18.38 -7.72
C ARG A 195 18.77 -17.55 -6.93
N ASN A 196 19.28 -16.94 -5.87
CA ASN A 196 18.56 -15.93 -5.11
C ASN A 196 18.84 -14.55 -5.70
N HIS A 197 17.80 -13.74 -5.81
CA HIS A 197 17.87 -12.32 -6.12
C HIS A 197 16.92 -11.55 -5.21
N GLU A 198 17.02 -10.23 -5.24
CA GLU A 198 16.31 -9.35 -4.34
C GLU A 198 15.29 -8.51 -5.09
N VAL A 199 14.07 -8.44 -4.57
CA VAL A 199 13.09 -7.45 -5.00
C VAL A 199 13.04 -6.35 -3.95
N LEU A 200 13.37 -5.14 -4.36
CA LEU A 200 13.39 -3.97 -3.50
C LEU A 200 12.29 -3.01 -3.91
N THR A 201 11.47 -2.56 -2.96
CA THR A 201 10.53 -1.47 -3.17
C THR A 201 10.83 -0.32 -2.23
N GLY A 202 11.08 0.86 -2.78
CA GLY A 202 11.15 2.12 -2.04
C GLY A 202 9.78 2.77 -1.99
N VAL A 203 9.43 3.35 -0.84
CA VAL A 203 8.18 4.08 -0.62
C VAL A 203 8.50 5.45 0.00
N CYS A 204 7.83 6.47 -0.50
CA CYS A 204 7.83 7.82 0.04
C CYS A 204 6.41 8.25 0.40
N LEU A 205 6.22 8.70 1.62
CA LEU A 205 4.99 9.28 2.14
C LEU A 205 5.23 10.78 2.32
N MET A 206 4.56 11.59 1.51
CA MET A 206 4.47 13.03 1.75
C MET A 206 3.15 13.28 2.48
N ILE A 207 3.19 13.91 3.65
CA ILE A 207 2.02 14.15 4.51
C ILE A 207 1.85 15.65 4.67
N TRP A 208 0.64 16.15 4.45
CA TRP A 208 0.28 17.55 4.63
C TRP A 208 -0.41 17.75 5.98
N ASP A 209 0.11 18.65 6.80
CA ASP A 209 -0.46 18.97 8.12
C ASP A 209 -1.41 20.19 8.10
N GLY A 210 -1.76 20.68 6.90
CA GLY A 210 -2.50 21.94 6.71
C GLY A 210 -1.61 23.15 6.44
N LYS A 211 -0.30 23.07 6.65
CA LYS A 211 0.65 24.18 6.49
C LYS A 211 1.92 23.81 5.75
N VAL A 212 2.50 22.64 6.04
CA VAL A 212 3.75 22.16 5.47
C VAL A 212 3.66 20.69 5.10
N TRP A 213 4.44 20.32 4.09
CA TRP A 213 4.67 18.93 3.73
C TRP A 213 5.77 18.34 4.60
N THR A 214 5.48 17.21 5.25
CA THR A 214 6.49 16.36 5.89
C THR A 214 6.72 15.11 5.05
N GLU A 215 7.87 14.49 5.23
CA GLU A 215 8.30 13.35 4.42
C GLU A 215 8.73 12.19 5.32
N THR A 216 8.26 10.99 4.98
CA THR A 216 8.74 9.73 5.55
C THR A 216 9.06 8.75 4.43
N THR A 217 10.25 8.16 4.46
CA THR A 217 10.67 7.17 3.47
C THR A 217 11.10 5.86 4.11
N PHE A 218 10.92 4.77 3.37
CA PHE A 218 11.39 3.45 3.74
C PHE A 218 11.56 2.59 2.49
N SER A 219 12.29 1.48 2.62
CA SER A 219 12.34 0.44 1.59
C SER A 219 12.12 -0.93 2.21
N GLU A 220 11.61 -1.86 1.43
CA GLU A 220 11.50 -3.27 1.80
C GLU A 220 12.30 -4.15 0.82
N CYS A 221 12.90 -5.22 1.33
CA CYS A 221 13.65 -6.18 0.52
C CYS A 221 13.07 -7.58 0.70
N THR A 222 12.88 -8.30 -0.39
CA THR A 222 12.43 -9.70 -0.37
C THR A 222 13.31 -10.54 -1.26
N LYS A 223 13.84 -11.62 -0.71
CA LYS A 223 14.64 -12.58 -1.48
C LYS A 223 13.71 -13.52 -2.23
N VAL A 224 13.96 -13.69 -3.52
CA VAL A 224 13.24 -14.61 -4.38
C VAL A 224 14.24 -15.64 -4.90
N LYS A 225 13.91 -16.91 -4.77
CA LYS A 225 14.69 -18.02 -5.30
C LYS A 225 14.01 -18.56 -6.54
N PHE A 226 14.71 -18.58 -7.67
CA PHE A 226 14.27 -19.32 -8.84
C PHE A 226 14.65 -20.80 -8.74
N GLY A 227 13.79 -21.66 -9.28
CA GLY A 227 14.14 -23.04 -9.54
C GLY A 227 15.25 -23.13 -10.59
N GLN A 228 15.77 -24.33 -10.82
CA GLN A 228 16.68 -24.58 -11.93
C GLN A 228 15.88 -24.60 -13.23
N LEU A 229 16.03 -23.58 -14.06
CA LEU A 229 15.30 -23.43 -15.32
C LEU A 229 16.13 -23.96 -16.50
N SER A 230 15.49 -24.74 -17.35
CA SER A 230 15.99 -25.12 -18.68
C SER A 230 15.90 -23.95 -19.67
N LYS A 231 16.62 -24.06 -20.78
CA LYS A 231 16.55 -23.04 -21.85
C LYS A 231 15.16 -23.02 -22.49
N GLU A 232 14.54 -24.18 -22.58
CA GLU A 232 13.22 -24.40 -23.15
C GLU A 232 12.14 -23.75 -22.30
N GLU A 233 12.20 -23.89 -20.96
CA GLU A 233 11.27 -23.21 -20.04
C GLU A 233 11.42 -21.69 -20.11
N ILE A 234 12.66 -21.18 -20.16
CA ILE A 234 12.92 -19.74 -20.29
C ILE A 234 12.36 -19.22 -21.62
N ALA A 235 12.64 -19.91 -22.73
CA ALA A 235 12.14 -19.53 -24.05
C ALA A 235 10.61 -19.52 -24.09
N ALA A 236 9.97 -20.59 -23.60
CA ALA A 236 8.52 -20.70 -23.53
C ALA A 236 7.89 -19.59 -22.69
N TYR A 237 8.50 -19.23 -21.56
CA TYR A 237 8.02 -18.12 -20.75
C TYR A 237 8.20 -16.76 -21.45
N VAL A 238 9.32 -16.53 -22.15
CA VAL A 238 9.53 -15.32 -22.95
C VAL A 238 8.57 -15.23 -24.13
N ASP A 239 8.17 -16.36 -24.73
CA ASP A 239 7.16 -16.44 -25.79
C ASP A 239 5.79 -15.91 -25.35
N THR A 240 5.45 -15.98 -24.06
CA THR A 240 4.19 -15.46 -23.53
C THR A 240 4.07 -13.93 -23.61
N GLY A 241 5.19 -13.22 -23.71
CA GLY A 241 5.26 -11.76 -23.63
C GLY A 241 5.14 -11.19 -22.22
N GLU A 242 4.82 -12.00 -21.21
CA GLU A 242 4.71 -11.57 -19.80
C GLU A 242 5.96 -10.85 -19.26
N PRO A 243 7.21 -11.20 -19.64
CA PRO A 243 8.41 -10.53 -19.13
C PRO A 243 8.52 -9.02 -19.44
N MET A 244 7.95 -8.56 -20.55
CA MET A 244 8.37 -7.31 -21.18
C MET A 244 8.02 -6.05 -20.37
N ASP A 245 6.94 -6.08 -19.58
CA ASP A 245 6.50 -4.94 -18.77
C ASP A 245 6.96 -4.99 -17.30
N LYS A 246 7.81 -5.95 -16.94
CA LYS A 246 8.18 -6.25 -15.54
C LYS A 246 9.68 -6.11 -15.29
N ALA A 247 10.04 -5.49 -14.16
CA ALA A 247 11.43 -5.42 -13.73
C ALA A 247 12.00 -6.84 -13.56
N GLY A 248 13.22 -7.07 -14.04
CA GLY A 248 13.86 -8.39 -14.05
C GLY A 248 13.18 -9.45 -14.92
N GLY A 249 12.15 -9.09 -15.68
CA GLY A 249 11.53 -9.95 -16.68
C GLY A 249 10.57 -11.01 -16.14
N TYR A 250 10.03 -10.88 -14.91
CA TYR A 250 9.01 -11.83 -14.44
C TYR A 250 7.96 -11.24 -13.49
N GLY A 251 6.81 -11.92 -13.38
CA GLY A 251 5.75 -11.58 -12.43
C GLY A 251 5.30 -12.79 -11.62
N ILE A 252 5.44 -12.72 -10.29
CA ILE A 252 5.07 -13.85 -9.42
C ILE A 252 3.56 -14.17 -9.41
N GLN A 253 2.72 -13.22 -9.83
CA GLN A 253 1.25 -13.40 -9.90
C GLN A 253 0.79 -14.11 -11.18
N GLY A 254 1.61 -14.08 -12.23
CA GLY A 254 1.30 -14.66 -13.53
C GLY A 254 1.99 -16.00 -13.76
N LEU A 255 2.29 -16.31 -15.02
CA LEU A 255 3.07 -17.49 -15.38
C LEU A 255 4.49 -17.42 -14.82
N GLY A 256 5.01 -16.23 -14.52
CA GLY A 256 6.30 -16.07 -13.84
C GLY A 256 6.35 -16.76 -12.46
N GLY A 257 5.19 -17.06 -11.86
CA GLY A 257 5.10 -17.89 -10.66
C GLY A 257 5.64 -19.31 -10.84
N THR A 258 5.64 -19.87 -12.06
CA THR A 258 6.20 -21.20 -12.33
C THR A 258 7.73 -21.23 -12.28
N LEU A 259 8.38 -20.06 -12.29
CA LEU A 259 9.84 -19.93 -12.21
C LEU A 259 10.35 -19.87 -10.76
N VAL A 260 9.47 -19.53 -9.81
CA VAL A 260 9.81 -19.21 -8.42
C VAL A 260 9.72 -20.47 -7.57
N GLU A 261 10.85 -20.87 -6.98
CA GLU A 261 10.91 -21.98 -6.01
C GLU A 261 10.40 -21.53 -4.62
N GLY A 262 10.73 -20.29 -4.23
CA GLY A 262 10.31 -19.76 -2.93
C GLY A 262 10.69 -18.30 -2.74
N ILE A 263 10.12 -17.70 -1.69
CA ILE A 263 10.42 -16.33 -1.28
C ILE A 263 10.72 -16.28 0.21
N THR A 264 11.59 -15.36 0.59
CA THR A 264 11.89 -15.03 1.99
C THR A 264 11.74 -13.52 2.17
N GLY A 265 10.62 -13.12 2.77
CA GLY A 265 10.24 -11.72 2.98
C GLY A 265 8.75 -11.47 2.69
N ASP A 266 8.42 -10.25 2.27
CA ASP A 266 7.06 -9.81 2.00
C ASP A 266 6.62 -10.15 0.57
N TYR A 267 5.59 -11.00 0.44
CA TYR A 267 4.99 -11.32 -0.86
C TYR A 267 4.48 -10.08 -1.60
N TYR A 268 3.83 -9.14 -0.91
CA TYR A 268 3.27 -7.94 -1.54
C TYR A 268 4.38 -7.01 -2.05
N ASN A 269 5.53 -7.00 -1.38
CA ASN A 269 6.72 -6.32 -1.88
C ASN A 269 7.17 -6.89 -3.25
N VAL A 270 7.15 -8.21 -3.43
CA VAL A 270 7.47 -8.86 -4.72
C VAL A 270 6.46 -8.47 -5.81
N VAL A 271 5.18 -8.34 -5.43
CA VAL A 271 4.12 -7.87 -6.35
C VAL A 271 4.33 -6.40 -6.75
N GLY A 272 4.90 -5.60 -5.85
CA GLY A 272 5.34 -4.23 -6.12
C GLY A 272 4.95 -3.18 -5.07
N PHE A 273 4.44 -3.59 -3.89
CA PHE A 273 4.18 -2.66 -2.80
C PHE A 273 4.25 -3.35 -1.42
N PRO A 274 5.12 -2.91 -0.49
CA PRO A 274 5.33 -3.58 0.79
C PRO A 274 4.21 -3.27 1.78
N LEU A 275 3.10 -4.00 1.65
CA LEU A 275 1.82 -3.70 2.32
C LEU A 275 1.97 -3.65 3.85
N HIS A 276 2.59 -4.66 4.44
CA HIS A 276 2.76 -4.74 5.89
C HIS A 276 3.56 -3.54 6.41
N ARG A 277 4.70 -3.24 5.79
CA ARG A 277 5.57 -2.13 6.22
C ARG A 277 4.90 -0.78 6.01
N PHE A 278 4.16 -0.61 4.92
CA PHE A 278 3.34 0.58 4.70
C PHE A 278 2.31 0.78 5.82
N CYS A 279 1.53 -0.24 6.17
CA CYS A 279 0.54 -0.15 7.25
C CYS A 279 1.20 0.19 8.60
N HIS A 280 2.38 -0.36 8.87
CA HIS A 280 3.15 -0.04 10.08
C HIS A 280 3.58 1.43 10.15
N HIS A 281 4.08 1.98 9.03
CA HIS A 281 4.42 3.41 8.95
C HIS A 281 3.19 4.30 9.05
N LEU A 282 2.11 3.94 8.35
CA LEU A 282 0.86 4.69 8.40
C LEU A 282 0.29 4.74 9.82
N SER A 283 0.27 3.61 10.53
CA SER A 283 -0.21 3.53 11.92
C SER A 283 0.59 4.44 12.87
N ARG A 284 1.90 4.60 12.65
CA ARG A 284 2.74 5.51 13.44
C ARG A 284 2.43 6.97 13.17
N ILE A 285 2.36 7.36 11.90
CA ILE A 285 1.99 8.72 11.49
C ILE A 285 0.65 9.11 12.11
N ILE A 286 -0.30 8.17 12.09
CA ILE A 286 -1.62 8.33 12.71
C ILE A 286 -1.52 8.57 14.21
N ALA A 287 -0.80 7.70 14.93
CA ALA A 287 -0.64 7.81 16.37
C ALA A 287 0.01 9.14 16.78
N ASP A 288 0.94 9.65 15.99
CA ASP A 288 1.62 10.92 16.25
C ASP A 288 0.72 12.14 15.95
N THR A 289 -0.33 11.99 15.13
CA THR A 289 -1.23 13.07 14.71
C THR A 289 -2.48 13.19 15.60
N LEU A 290 -2.90 12.10 16.26
CA LEU A 290 -4.02 12.12 17.20
C LEU A 290 -3.52 12.61 18.57
N PRO A 291 -3.99 13.75 19.09
CA PRO A 291 -3.77 14.09 20.49
C PRO A 291 -4.48 13.01 21.32
N LEU A 292 -3.71 12.07 21.88
CA LEU A 292 -4.17 11.29 23.00
C LEU A 292 -4.48 12.31 24.08
N GLY A 293 -5.77 12.63 24.27
CA GLY A 293 -6.20 13.50 25.34
C GLY A 293 -5.59 12.97 26.63
N GLU A 294 -4.88 13.84 27.36
CA GLU A 294 -4.51 13.53 28.74
C GLU A 294 -5.80 13.16 29.46
N GLU A 295 -5.87 11.92 29.95
CA GLU A 295 -6.95 11.47 30.82
C GLU A 295 -6.98 12.40 32.03
N ALA A 296 -8.07 13.17 32.16
CA ALA A 296 -8.37 14.00 33.31
C ALA A 296 -9.05 13.18 34.41
#